data_AF-A0A183DLW5-F1
#
_entry.id   AF-A0A183DLW5-F1
#
_cell.length_a   1.000
_cell.length_b   1.000
_cell.length_c   1.000
_cell.angle_alpha   90.00
_cell.angle_beta   90.00
_cell.angle_gamma   90.00
#
_symmetry.space_group_name_H-M   'P 1'
#
loop_
_entity.id
_entity.type
_entity.pdbx_description
1 polymer ?
#
loop_
_entity_poly.entity_id
_entity_poly.type
_entity_poly.pdbx_seq_one_letter_code
_entity_poly.pdbx_strand_id
1 'polypeptide(L)'
;MSPTATIVQCLDGCGRSGTLVTIEALLMHLLRGSARYDKLVLTTSVFVRLQRRHAISSPLHYLFIYRTLLHWMQPYITSVTTRFVLGLIYPEWGFVGKYEKMIASRHRF
;
A
#
# COMPACT_ATOMS: atom_id res chain seq x y z
N MET A 1 12.87 9.61 -17.16
CA MET A 1 11.91 8.48 -17.18
C MET A 1 12.21 7.64 -18.41
N SER A 2 12.09 6.31 -18.32
CA SER A 2 12.24 5.45 -19.50
C SER A 2 11.17 5.82 -20.55
N PRO A 3 11.53 5.94 -21.84
CA PRO A 3 10.55 6.21 -22.89
C PRO A 3 9.66 4.98 -23.19
N THR A 4 9.99 3.82 -22.64
CA THR A 4 9.29 2.55 -22.83
C THR A 4 8.60 2.07 -21.57
N ALA A 5 7.55 1.26 -21.74
CA ALA A 5 6.82 0.66 -20.63
C ALA A 5 7.74 -0.26 -19.80
N THR A 6 7.68 -0.12 -18.47
CA THR A 6 8.41 -1.00 -17.55
C THR A 6 7.67 -2.32 -17.37
N ILE A 7 8.36 -3.43 -17.60
CA ILE A 7 7.78 -4.77 -17.48
C ILE A 7 7.92 -5.24 -16.02
N VAL A 8 6.80 -5.55 -15.36
CA VAL A 8 6.77 -6.03 -13.98
C VAL A 8 6.16 -7.43 -13.92
N GLN A 9 6.97 -8.43 -13.62
CA GLN A 9 6.56 -9.83 -13.58
C GLN A 9 6.91 -10.45 -12.21
N CYS A 10 6.02 -11.32 -11.72
CA CYS A 10 6.27 -12.21 -10.58
C CYS A 10 5.95 -13.65 -11.00
N LEU A 11 5.61 -14.55 -10.09
CA LEU A 11 5.28 -15.94 -10.44
C LEU A 11 4.06 -16.01 -11.38
N ASP A 12 2.91 -15.51 -10.93
CA ASP A 12 1.67 -15.52 -11.72
C ASP A 12 1.45 -14.19 -12.47
N GLY A 13 2.38 -13.24 -12.31
CA GLY A 13 2.27 -11.88 -12.86
C GLY A 13 1.09 -11.06 -12.32
N CYS A 14 0.38 -11.50 -11.28
CA CYS A 14 -0.86 -10.86 -10.82
C CYS A 14 -0.76 -10.27 -9.42
N GLY A 15 -0.46 -11.09 -8.41
CA GLY A 15 -0.48 -10.69 -7.00
C GLY A 15 0.58 -9.64 -6.66
N ARG A 16 1.86 -10.05 -6.66
CA ARG A 16 2.99 -9.18 -6.30
C ARG A 16 3.21 -8.07 -7.34
N SER A 17 3.13 -8.40 -8.63
CA SER A 17 3.22 -7.42 -9.73
C SER A 17 2.16 -6.33 -9.59
N GLY A 18 0.89 -6.70 -9.44
CA GLY A 18 -0.20 -5.74 -9.30
C GLY A 18 -0.07 -4.88 -8.05
N THR A 19 0.46 -5.44 -6.95
CA THR A 19 0.73 -4.69 -5.72
C THR A 19 1.78 -3.61 -5.95
N LEU A 20 2.89 -3.94 -6.62
CA LEU A 20 3.96 -2.97 -6.94
C LEU A 20 3.45 -1.84 -7.84
N VAL A 21 2.76 -2.20 -8.94
CA VAL A 21 2.17 -1.23 -9.88
C VAL A 21 1.17 -0.30 -9.18
N THR A 22 0.39 -0.84 -8.24
CA THR A 22 -0.57 -0.03 -7.46
C THR A 22 0.14 0.97 -6.53
N ILE A 23 1.23 0.56 -5.88
CA ILE A 23 2.04 1.45 -5.02
C ILE A 23 2.65 2.58 -5.85
N GLU A 24 3.20 2.26 -7.02
CA GLU A 24 3.80 3.24 -7.90
C GLU A 24 2.78 4.27 -8.39
N ALA A 25 1.61 3.81 -8.87
CA ALA A 25 0.51 4.68 -9.27
C ALA A 25 0.04 5.58 -8.11
N LEU A 26 -0.05 5.03 -6.89
CA LEU A 26 -0.40 5.80 -5.70
C LEU A 26 0.62 6.90 -5.41
N LEU A 27 1.91 6.58 -5.42
CA LEU A 27 2.97 7.56 -5.21
C LEU A 27 2.94 8.67 -6.28
N MET A 28 2.72 8.32 -7.55
CA MET A 28 2.54 9.31 -8.62
C MET A 28 1.34 10.23 -8.35
N HIS A 29 0.21 9.70 -7.87
CA HIS A 29 -0.95 10.50 -7.51
C HIS A 29 -0.69 11.44 -6.33
N LEU A 30 0.04 10.97 -5.32
CA LEU A 30 0.44 11.77 -4.16
C LEU A 30 1.38 12.91 -4.56
N LEU A 31 2.42 12.61 -5.35
CA LEU A 31 3.41 13.60 -5.82
C LEU A 31 2.80 14.66 -6.73
N ARG A 32 1.77 14.29 -7.52
CA ARG A 32 1.10 15.22 -8.45
C ARG A 32 0.07 16.12 -7.77
N GLY A 33 -0.25 15.91 -6.49
CA GLY A 33 -1.20 16.73 -5.72
C GLY A 33 -2.66 16.67 -6.18
N SER A 34 -3.00 15.80 -7.13
CA SER A 34 -4.31 15.73 -7.79
C SER A 34 -5.32 14.82 -7.08
N ALA A 35 -4.95 14.19 -5.97
CA ALA A 35 -5.69 13.10 -5.38
C ALA A 35 -6.75 13.57 -4.37
N ARG A 36 -8.00 13.10 -4.54
CA ARG A 36 -8.97 13.02 -3.44
C ARG A 36 -8.52 11.91 -2.49
N TYR A 37 -7.89 12.29 -1.37
CA TYR A 37 -7.20 11.37 -0.47
C TYR A 37 -8.12 10.34 0.21
N ASP A 38 -9.40 10.65 0.42
CA ASP A 38 -10.34 9.82 1.18
C ASP A 38 -10.53 8.40 0.61
N LYS A 39 -10.41 8.24 -0.71
CA LYS A 39 -10.63 6.94 -1.38
C LYS A 39 -9.49 6.56 -2.31
N LEU A 40 -8.36 7.24 -2.22
CA LEU A 40 -7.27 7.13 -3.20
C LEU A 40 -6.80 5.68 -3.39
N VAL A 41 -6.44 5.01 -2.29
CA VAL A 41 -5.95 3.61 -2.33
C VAL A 41 -6.98 2.67 -2.93
N LEU A 42 -8.26 2.83 -2.56
CA LEU A 42 -9.35 2.03 -3.12
C LEU A 42 -9.49 2.29 -4.63
N THR A 43 -9.58 3.55 -5.06
CA THR A 43 -9.75 3.90 -6.48
C THR A 43 -8.60 3.40 -7.34
N THR A 44 -7.35 3.55 -6.89
CA THR A 44 -6.18 3.08 -7.63
C THR A 44 -6.12 1.55 -7.66
N SER A 45 -6.44 0.88 -6.55
CA SER A 45 -6.50 -0.60 -6.52
C SER A 45 -7.57 -1.16 -7.46
N VAL A 46 -8.74 -0.53 -7.54
CA VAL A 46 -9.81 -0.93 -8.46
C VAL A 46 -9.38 -0.70 -9.90
N PHE A 47 -8.75 0.44 -10.20
CA PHE A 47 -8.23 0.73 -11.53
C PHE A 47 -7.25 -0.33 -12.03
N VAL A 48 -6.27 -0.73 -11.20
CA VAL A 48 -5.31 -1.79 -11.55
C VAL A 48 -6.01 -3.14 -11.74
N ARG A 49 -7.04 -3.45 -10.92
CA ARG A 49 -7.83 -4.70 -11.06
C ARG A 49 -8.69 -4.74 -12.31
N LEU A 50 -9.13 -3.59 -12.82
CA LEU A 50 -9.85 -3.49 -14.09
C LEU A 50 -8.93 -3.76 -15.29
N GLN A 51 -7.66 -3.39 -15.20
CA GLN A 51 -6.68 -3.66 -16.26
C GLN A 51 -6.17 -5.11 -16.26
N ARG A 52 -6.05 -5.74 -15.07
CA ARG A 52 -5.55 -7.11 -14.94
C ARG A 52 -6.31 -7.89 -13.87
N ARG A 53 -6.95 -8.98 -14.31
CA ARG A 53 -7.66 -9.92 -13.44
C ARG A 53 -6.74 -10.43 -12.33
N HIS A 54 -7.28 -10.57 -11.12
CA HIS A 54 -6.56 -11.03 -9.93
C HIS A 54 -5.35 -10.17 -9.49
N ALA A 55 -5.24 -8.93 -9.97
CA ALA A 55 -4.33 -7.98 -9.35
C ALA A 55 -4.69 -7.79 -7.86
N ILE A 56 -3.65 -7.74 -7.00
CA ILE A 56 -3.81 -7.66 -5.54
C ILE A 56 -4.65 -8.86 -5.03
N SER A 57 -4.16 -10.07 -5.28
CA SER A 57 -4.93 -11.31 -5.06
C SER A 57 -5.29 -11.60 -3.60
N SER A 58 -4.59 -11.01 -2.63
CA SER A 58 -4.72 -11.31 -1.20
C SER A 58 -5.06 -10.03 -0.42
N PRO A 59 -5.92 -10.12 0.62
CA PRO A 59 -6.15 -9.00 1.54
C PRO A 59 -4.86 -8.47 2.18
N LEU A 60 -3.86 -9.33 2.39
CA LEU A 60 -2.56 -8.91 2.92
C LEU A 60 -1.78 -8.05 1.93
N HIS A 61 -1.87 -8.32 0.63
CA HIS A 61 -1.28 -7.45 -0.38
C HIS A 61 -1.92 -6.06 -0.34
N TYR A 62 -3.23 -5.99 -0.12
CA TYR A 62 -3.95 -4.72 0.01
C TYR A 62 -3.52 -3.95 1.27
N LEU A 63 -3.45 -4.62 2.42
CA LEU A 63 -2.94 -4.00 3.66
C LEU A 63 -1.46 -3.61 3.56
N PHE A 64 -0.67 -4.37 2.82
CA PHE A 64 0.73 -4.04 2.55
C PHE A 64 0.87 -2.72 1.79
N ILE A 65 0.00 -2.44 0.81
CA ILE A 65 -0.03 -1.14 0.12
C ILE A 65 -0.21 0.02 1.12
N TYR A 66 -1.14 -0.12 2.06
CA TYR A 66 -1.33 0.88 3.12
C TYR A 66 -0.10 1.03 4.01
N ARG A 67 0.53 -0.08 4.42
CA ARG A 67 1.76 -0.04 5.23
C ARG A 67 2.90 0.66 4.51
N THR A 68 3.10 0.36 3.23
CA THR A 68 4.16 1.00 2.42
C THR A 68 3.93 2.49 2.26
N LEU A 69 2.69 2.91 1.98
CA LEU A 69 2.34 4.33 1.92
C LEU A 69 2.54 5.02 3.26
N LEU A 70 2.09 4.40 4.35
CA LEU A 70 2.26 4.95 5.70
C LEU A 70 3.75 5.13 6.04
N HIS A 71 4.59 4.16 5.71
CA HIS A 71 6.04 4.24 5.90
C HIS A 71 6.66 5.37 5.07
N TRP A 72 6.21 5.56 3.83
CA TRP A 72 6.66 6.67 2.99
C TRP A 72 6.20 8.04 3.54
N MET A 73 4.99 8.11 4.11
CA MET A 73 4.42 9.33 4.68
C MET A 73 4.94 9.66 6.09
N GLN A 74 5.49 8.70 6.81
CA GLN A 74 5.95 8.82 8.19
C GLN A 74 6.78 10.08 8.52
N PRO A 75 7.77 10.50 7.70
CA PRO A 75 8.52 11.73 7.97
C PRO A 75 7.69 13.01 7.80
N TYR A 76 6.63 12.99 6.98
CA TYR A 76 5.79 14.15 6.69
C TYR A 76 4.63 14.33 7.69
N ILE A 77 4.32 13.33 8.50
CA ILE A 77 3.27 13.40 9.52
C ILE A 77 3.82 14.08 10.77
N THR A 78 3.55 15.37 10.96
CA THR A 78 4.03 16.15 12.11
C THR A 78 3.14 16.04 13.35
N SER A 79 1.85 15.75 13.17
CA SER A 79 0.89 15.66 14.28
C SER A 79 1.15 14.44 15.18
N VAL A 80 1.39 14.69 16.48
CA VAL A 80 1.65 13.66 17.49
C VAL A 80 0.46 12.71 17.65
N THR A 81 -0.77 13.25 17.68
CA THR A 81 -1.99 12.44 17.78
C THR A 81 -2.14 11.47 16.61
N THR A 82 -1.86 11.96 15.39
CA THR A 82 -1.91 11.12 14.19
C THR A 82 -0.84 10.04 14.22
N ARG A 83 0.39 10.37 14.65
CA ARG A 83 1.47 9.40 14.83
C ARG A 83 1.12 8.33 15.87
N PHE A 84 0.43 8.69 16.95
CA PHE A 84 -0.03 7.75 17.96
C PHE A 84 -1.09 6.77 17.42
N VAL A 85 -2.17 7.29 16.80
CA VAL A 85 -3.26 6.47 16.24
C VAL A 85 -2.77 5.51 15.17
N LEU A 86 -1.82 5.94 14.34
CA LEU A 86 -1.26 5.11 13.27
C LEU A 86 -0.27 4.06 13.78
N GLY A 87 0.19 4.15 15.03
CA GLY A 87 1.19 3.22 15.59
C GLY A 87 2.63 3.57 15.19
N LEU A 88 2.91 4.83 14.86
CA LEU A 88 4.25 5.30 14.44
C LEU A 88 5.16 5.64 15.63
N ILE A 89 4.60 5.82 16.83
CA ILE A 89 5.36 6.08 18.07
C ILE A 89 5.68 4.78 18.80
N TYR A 90 4.67 3.91 18.93
CA TYR A 90 4.80 2.60 19.56
C TYR A 90 4.40 1.52 18.55
N PRO A 91 5.31 0.59 18.20
CA PRO A 91 5.07 -0.41 17.17
C PRO A 91 3.95 -1.40 17.52
N GLU A 92 3.63 -1.56 18.81
CA GLU A 92 2.59 -2.47 19.31
C GLU A 92 1.16 -1.93 19.20
N TRP A 93 1.01 -0.64 18.89
CA TRP A 93 -0.27 0.08 18.88
C TRP A 93 -0.67 0.50 17.47
N GLY A 94 -1.94 0.92 17.33
CA GLY A 94 -2.46 1.48 16.09
C GLY A 94 -2.55 0.49 14.92
N PHE A 95 -2.54 1.04 13.70
CA PHE A 95 -2.60 0.24 12.47
C PHE A 95 -1.39 -0.67 12.32
N VAL A 96 -0.18 -0.15 12.56
CA VAL A 96 1.08 -0.90 12.43
C VAL A 96 1.08 -2.12 13.35
N GLY A 97 0.81 -1.94 14.63
CA GLY A 97 0.79 -3.06 15.58
C GLY A 97 -0.28 -4.12 15.27
N LYS A 98 -1.47 -3.69 14.82
CA LYS A 98 -2.51 -4.63 14.39
C LYS A 98 -2.08 -5.42 13.14
N TYR A 99 -1.42 -4.75 12.19
CA TYR A 99 -0.90 -5.39 10.98
C TYR A 99 0.17 -6.45 11.30
N GLU A 100 1.13 -6.13 12.17
CA GLU A 100 2.18 -7.08 12.57
C GLU A 100 1.59 -8.29 13.32
N LYS A 101 0.59 -8.08 14.19
CA LYS A 101 -0.14 -9.19 14.84
C LYS A 101 -0.85 -10.10 13.83
N MET A 102 -1.44 -9.54 12.78
CA MET A 102 -2.06 -10.33 11.71
C MET A 102 -1.03 -11.16 10.94
N ILE A 103 0.13 -10.60 10.61
CA ILE A 103 1.23 -11.35 9.97
C ILE A 103 1.70 -12.48 10.89
N ALA A 104 1.99 -12.17 12.16
CA ALA A 104 2.46 -13.15 13.13
C ALA A 104 1.47 -14.30 13.35
N SER A 105 0.16 -14.02 13.29
CA SER A 105 -0.87 -15.07 13.38
C SER A 105 -0.91 -16.00 12.17
N ARG A 106 -0.53 -15.50 10.98
CA ARG A 106 -0.55 -16.29 9.74
C ARG A 106 0.66 -17.19 9.59
N HIS A 107 1.83 -16.80 10.12
CA HIS A 107 3.02 -17.66 10.12
C HIS A 107 2.95 -18.83 11.12
N ARG A 108 1.92 -18.89 11.97
CA ARG A 108 1.69 -19.97 12.95
C ARG A 108 0.87 -21.15 12.41
N PHE A 109 0.47 -21.12 11.14
CA PHE A 109 -0.23 -22.21 10.46
C PHE A 109 0.54 -22.65 9.22
#